data_AF-A0AAN1A750-F1
#
_entry.id   AF-A0AAN1A750-F1
#
_cell.length_a   1.000
_cell.length_b   1.000
_cell.length_c   1.000
_cell.angle_alpha   90.00
_cell.angle_beta   90.00
_cell.angle_gamma   90.00
#
_symmetry.space_group_name_H-M   'P 1'
#
loop_
_entity.id
_entity.type
_entity.pdbx_description
1 polymer ?
#
loop_
_entity_poly.entity_id
_entity_poly.type
_entity_poly.pdbx_seq_one_letter_code
_entity_poly.pdbx_strand_id
1 'polypeptide(L)'
;MSCEQQAKSAISHTHPDFSNPALAARAWADEYEARQRIEALSHRQAQYIDHLENLFTDGLSPVQFCKRLNGVNVSKVSAFLQSSNWLYDDNPNGNHAQWRVRSQVRDKYLTEKSTKVSPSAAASFTTYQPVLLRDGAVWLYRKYLKGQLPMKRSWNGEYTHDKELSGGIQ
;
A
#
# COMPACT_ATOMS: atom_id res chain seq x y z
N MET A 1 -6.48 -58.64 6.36
CA MET A 1 -7.47 -57.77 7.01
C MET A 1 -6.72 -56.81 7.92
N SER A 2 -6.26 -55.67 7.38
CA SER A 2 -5.62 -54.62 8.17
C SER A 2 -5.65 -53.31 7.38
N CYS A 3 -5.89 -52.23 8.11
CA CYS A 3 -5.76 -50.81 7.74
C CYS A 3 -6.86 -50.23 6.83
N GLU A 4 -7.22 -48.98 7.16
CA GLU A 4 -8.14 -48.02 6.50
C GLU A 4 -9.53 -47.92 7.18
N GLN A 5 -9.98 -46.79 7.74
CA GLN A 5 -9.60 -45.38 7.57
C GLN A 5 -9.72 -44.58 8.88
N GLN A 6 -8.76 -43.68 9.07
CA GLN A 6 -8.79 -42.58 10.04
C GLN A 6 -9.75 -41.47 9.59
N ALA A 7 -10.56 -41.03 10.57
CA ALA A 7 -11.08 -39.69 10.84
C ALA A 7 -11.17 -38.68 9.68
N LYS A 8 -12.36 -38.52 9.12
CA LYS A 8 -12.82 -37.23 8.55
C LYS A 8 -13.11 -36.27 9.70
N SER A 9 -12.19 -35.36 10.00
CA SER A 9 -12.44 -34.19 10.82
C SER A 9 -13.31 -33.20 10.05
N ALA A 10 -14.63 -33.36 10.15
CA ALA A 10 -15.59 -32.36 9.71
C ALA A 10 -15.52 -31.15 10.67
N ILE A 11 -15.41 -29.96 10.11
CA ILE A 11 -15.57 -28.70 10.83
C ILE A 11 -17.03 -28.63 11.28
N SER A 12 -17.32 -29.10 12.49
CA SER A 12 -18.64 -28.99 13.09
C SER A 12 -18.87 -27.53 13.47
N HIS A 13 -19.82 -26.88 12.81
CA HIS A 13 -20.44 -25.67 13.34
C HIS A 13 -21.28 -26.11 14.54
N THR A 14 -20.66 -26.15 15.71
CA THR A 14 -21.31 -26.61 16.95
C THR A 14 -22.34 -25.56 17.35
N HIS A 15 -23.63 -25.85 17.12
CA HIS A 15 -24.71 -25.04 17.70
C HIS A 15 -24.54 -25.00 19.23
N PRO A 16 -24.77 -23.84 19.88
CA PRO A 16 -24.70 -23.75 21.34
C PRO A 16 -25.67 -24.74 21.97
N ASP A 17 -25.23 -25.47 23.00
CA ASP A 17 -26.14 -26.30 23.80
C ASP A 17 -27.01 -25.37 24.68
N PHE A 18 -28.25 -25.16 24.25
CA PHE A 18 -29.23 -24.31 24.92
C PHE A 18 -29.83 -24.93 26.18
N SER A 19 -29.48 -26.18 26.51
CA SER A 19 -29.99 -26.90 27.69
C SER A 19 -29.34 -26.43 28.99
N ASN A 20 -28.16 -25.80 28.90
CA ASN A 20 -27.43 -25.24 30.04
C ASN A 20 -27.30 -23.71 29.88
N PRO A 21 -28.02 -22.90 30.69
CA PRO A 21 -28.04 -21.45 30.51
C PRO A 21 -26.66 -20.79 30.71
N ALA A 22 -25.79 -21.37 31.54
CA ALA A 22 -24.45 -20.84 31.76
C ALA A 22 -23.51 -21.10 30.55
N LEU A 23 -23.66 -22.24 29.87
CA LEU A 23 -22.88 -22.53 28.66
C LEU A 23 -23.39 -21.74 27.46
N ALA A 24 -24.70 -21.61 27.31
CA ALA A 24 -25.31 -20.77 26.28
C ALA A 24 -24.88 -19.29 26.40
N ALA A 25 -24.84 -18.75 27.62
CA ALA A 25 -24.39 -17.38 27.86
C ALA A 25 -22.90 -17.16 27.49
N ARG A 26 -22.03 -18.14 27.76
CA ARG A 26 -20.61 -18.07 27.39
C ARG A 26 -20.41 -18.12 25.88
N ALA A 27 -21.07 -19.06 25.19
CA ALA A 27 -21.00 -19.15 23.73
C ALA A 27 -21.47 -17.88 23.04
N TRP A 28 -22.56 -17.26 23.55
CA TRP A 28 -23.03 -15.97 23.05
C TRP A 28 -22.01 -14.83 23.28
N ALA A 29 -21.39 -14.78 24.45
CA ALA A 29 -20.36 -13.77 24.74
C ALA A 29 -19.14 -13.91 23.80
N ASP A 30 -18.68 -15.14 23.56
CA ASP A 30 -17.58 -15.42 22.63
C ASP A 30 -17.92 -14.99 21.19
N GLU A 31 -19.14 -15.30 20.72
CA GLU A 31 -19.62 -14.87 19.40
C GLU A 31 -19.77 -13.35 19.29
N TYR A 32 -20.27 -12.70 20.34
CA TYR A 32 -20.42 -11.25 20.39
C TYR A 32 -19.05 -10.56 20.34
N GLU A 33 -18.08 -11.02 21.14
CA GLU A 33 -16.71 -10.51 21.10
C GLU A 33 -16.04 -10.78 19.74
N ALA A 34 -16.24 -11.95 19.14
CA ALA A 34 -15.72 -12.27 17.82
C ALA A 34 -16.30 -11.32 16.75
N ARG A 35 -17.61 -11.06 16.79
CA ARG A 35 -18.28 -10.09 15.92
C ARG A 35 -17.74 -8.68 16.11
N GLN A 36 -17.60 -8.21 17.35
CA GLN A 36 -17.02 -6.90 17.66
C GLN A 36 -15.60 -6.76 17.11
N ARG A 37 -14.76 -7.80 17.21
CA ARG A 37 -13.41 -7.81 16.61
C ARG A 37 -13.46 -7.73 15.09
N ILE A 38 -14.34 -8.48 14.44
CA ILE A 38 -14.50 -8.47 12.98
C ILE A 38 -15.00 -7.11 12.50
N GLU A 39 -16.00 -6.53 13.16
CA GLU A 39 -16.55 -5.20 12.85
C GLU A 39 -15.47 -4.12 13.01
N ALA A 40 -14.69 -4.14 14.09
CA ALA A 40 -13.60 -3.20 14.30
C ALA A 40 -12.49 -3.31 13.22
N LEU A 41 -12.17 -4.54 12.78
CA LEU A 41 -11.23 -4.75 11.67
C LEU A 41 -11.80 -4.29 10.33
N SER A 42 -13.08 -4.55 10.07
CA SER A 42 -13.80 -4.10 8.88
C SER A 42 -13.83 -2.58 8.78
N HIS A 43 -14.15 -1.90 9.88
CA HIS A 43 -14.17 -0.43 9.95
C HIS A 43 -12.79 0.17 9.63
N ARG A 44 -11.71 -0.37 10.21
CA ARG A 44 -10.34 0.07 9.90
C ARG A 44 -9.96 -0.17 8.44
N GLN A 45 -10.38 -1.30 7.86
CA GLN A 45 -10.14 -1.60 6.44
C GLN A 45 -10.92 -0.66 5.51
N ALA A 46 -12.16 -0.31 5.85
CA ALA A 46 -12.96 0.64 5.10
C ALA A 46 -12.33 2.04 5.09
N GLN A 47 -11.90 2.55 6.24
CA GLN A 47 -11.16 3.82 6.34
C GLN A 47 -9.87 3.81 5.49
N TYR A 48 -9.16 2.69 5.49
CA TYR A 48 -7.96 2.51 4.68
C TYR A 48 -8.23 2.57 3.17
N ILE A 49 -9.32 1.96 2.72
CA ILE A 49 -9.73 1.96 1.31
C ILE A 49 -10.16 3.36 0.88
N ASP A 50 -11.05 4.01 1.63
CA ASP A 50 -11.56 5.35 1.33
C ASP A 50 -10.43 6.38 1.21
N HIS A 51 -9.50 6.38 2.17
CA HIS A 51 -8.31 7.24 2.11
C HIS A 51 -7.44 6.99 0.88
N LEU A 52 -7.25 5.71 0.51
CA LEU A 52 -6.47 5.37 -0.67
C LEU A 52 -7.13 5.83 -1.95
N GLU A 53 -8.45 5.73 -2.07
CA GLU A 53 -9.19 6.19 -3.24
C GLU A 53 -9.15 7.71 -3.39
N ASN A 54 -9.18 8.45 -2.28
CA ASN A 54 -9.03 9.90 -2.29
C ASN A 54 -7.60 10.34 -2.66
N LEU A 55 -6.58 9.60 -2.21
CA LEU A 55 -5.17 9.94 -2.45
C LEU A 55 -4.65 9.47 -3.81
N PHE A 56 -5.17 8.37 -4.34
CA PHE A 56 -4.70 7.75 -5.57
C PHE A 56 -5.46 8.26 -6.79
N THR A 57 -4.72 8.59 -7.84
CA THR A 57 -5.28 8.93 -9.15
C THR A 57 -4.47 8.16 -10.18
N ASP A 58 -5.14 7.59 -11.17
CA ASP A 58 -4.45 6.86 -12.23
C ASP A 58 -3.48 7.78 -12.98
N GLY A 59 -2.31 7.24 -13.33
CA GLY A 59 -1.28 7.99 -14.06
C GLY A 59 -0.28 8.77 -13.20
N LEU A 60 -0.40 8.75 -11.86
CA LEU A 60 0.59 9.37 -10.98
C LEU A 60 1.90 8.60 -10.97
N SER A 61 3.04 9.30 -10.85
CA SER A 61 4.30 8.65 -10.51
C SER A 61 4.34 8.30 -9.02
N PRO A 62 5.16 7.31 -8.60
CA PRO A 62 5.31 6.96 -7.18
C PRO A 62 5.73 8.15 -6.31
N VAL A 63 6.57 9.02 -6.86
CA VAL A 63 7.06 10.24 -6.22
C VAL A 63 5.93 11.25 -6.05
N GLN A 64 5.06 11.41 -7.06
CA GLN A 64 3.89 12.28 -6.98
C GLN A 64 2.87 11.77 -5.94
N PHE A 65 2.65 10.46 -5.88
CA PHE A 65 1.81 9.85 -4.83
C PHE A 65 2.38 10.12 -3.44
N CYS A 66 3.67 9.82 -3.21
CA CYS A 66 4.33 10.09 -1.93
C CYS A 66 4.34 11.57 -1.55
N LYS A 67 4.29 12.50 -2.51
CA LYS A 67 4.16 13.95 -2.25
C LYS A 67 2.82 14.31 -1.61
N ARG A 68 1.77 13.49 -1.77
CA ARG A 68 0.46 13.69 -1.12
C ARG A 68 0.46 13.24 0.34
N LEU A 69 1.39 12.36 0.73
CA LEU A 69 1.54 11.89 2.10
C LEU A 69 2.26 12.92 2.97
N ASN A 70 1.81 13.13 4.21
CA ASN A 70 2.49 14.00 5.15
C ASN A 70 3.84 13.41 5.58
N GLY A 71 4.81 14.25 5.92
CA GLY A 71 6.07 13.81 6.51
C GLY A 71 7.03 13.07 5.57
N VAL A 72 6.59 12.58 4.41
CA VAL A 72 7.44 11.82 3.49
C VAL A 72 8.48 12.74 2.83
N ASN A 73 9.73 12.28 2.82
CA ASN A 73 10.83 12.90 2.11
C ASN A 73 10.88 12.42 0.66
N VAL A 74 10.15 13.15 -0.18
CA VAL A 74 9.93 12.84 -1.61
C VAL A 74 11.24 12.69 -2.40
N SER A 75 12.31 13.43 -2.05
CA SER A 75 13.59 13.34 -2.78
C SER A 75 14.32 12.00 -2.60
N LYS A 76 14.02 11.27 -1.52
CA LYS A 76 14.60 9.96 -1.22
C LYS A 76 13.74 8.79 -1.68
N VAL A 77 12.52 9.04 -2.16
CA VAL A 77 11.57 7.98 -2.55
C VAL A 77 12.11 7.14 -3.69
N SER A 78 12.70 7.73 -4.73
CA SER A 78 13.24 6.94 -5.85
C SER A 78 14.39 6.02 -5.41
N ALA A 79 15.29 6.50 -4.54
CA ALA A 79 16.35 5.68 -3.96
C ALA A 79 15.79 4.56 -3.06
N PHE A 80 14.74 4.84 -2.28
CA PHE A 80 14.04 3.81 -1.50
C PHE A 80 13.43 2.74 -2.40
N LEU A 81 12.80 3.12 -3.50
CA LEU A 81 12.22 2.19 -4.48
C LEU A 81 13.31 1.39 -5.21
N GLN A 82 14.47 1.99 -5.48
CA GLN A 82 15.63 1.27 -5.99
C GLN A 82 16.11 0.21 -4.99
N SER A 83 16.25 0.56 -3.71
CA SER A 83 16.64 -0.38 -2.65
C SER A 83 15.61 -1.50 -2.43
N SER A 84 14.35 -1.23 -2.74
CA SER A 84 13.26 -2.22 -2.71
C SER A 84 13.19 -3.07 -3.99
N ASN A 85 14.15 -2.92 -4.91
CA ASN A 85 14.19 -3.60 -6.20
C ASN A 85 12.95 -3.34 -7.08
N TRP A 86 12.41 -2.12 -7.03
CA TRP A 86 11.33 -1.67 -7.92
C TRP A 86 11.86 -0.86 -9.10
N LEU A 87 12.80 0.02 -8.81
CA LEU A 87 13.44 0.89 -9.80
C LEU A 87 14.90 0.51 -10.02
N TYR A 88 15.42 0.91 -11.17
CA TYR A 88 16.85 0.95 -11.46
C TYR A 88 17.17 2.23 -12.23
N ASP A 89 18.43 2.65 -12.18
CA ASP A 89 18.92 3.77 -12.97
C ASP A 89 19.46 3.24 -14.30
N ASP A 90 18.86 3.65 -15.41
CA ASP A 90 19.28 3.30 -16.78
C ASP A 90 20.49 4.12 -17.24
N ASN A 91 20.85 5.17 -16.48
CA ASN A 91 21.99 6.03 -16.77
C ASN A 91 22.83 6.31 -15.50
N PRO A 92 23.42 5.27 -14.89
CA PRO A 92 24.11 5.41 -13.60
C PRO A 92 25.35 6.32 -13.65
N ASN A 93 25.96 6.48 -14.83
CA ASN A 93 27.13 7.33 -15.03
C ASN A 93 26.75 8.74 -15.55
N GLY A 94 25.46 9.03 -15.68
CA GLY A 94 24.97 10.30 -16.18
C GLY A 94 24.84 11.37 -15.11
N ASN A 95 24.68 12.62 -15.55
CA ASN A 95 24.42 13.76 -14.66
C ASN A 95 23.07 13.66 -13.93
N HIS A 96 22.12 12.90 -14.48
CA HIS A 96 20.78 12.71 -13.92
C HIS A 96 20.34 11.25 -14.04
N ALA A 97 19.83 10.72 -12.93
CA ALA A 97 19.29 9.36 -12.86
C ALA A 97 18.08 9.20 -13.79
N GLN A 98 18.09 8.16 -14.60
CA GLN A 98 16.99 7.77 -15.47
C GLN A 98 16.27 6.58 -14.85
N TRP A 99 15.30 6.87 -13.99
CA TRP A 99 14.57 5.84 -13.25
C TRP A 99 13.67 5.01 -14.16
N ARG A 100 13.92 3.71 -14.21
CA ARG A 100 13.13 2.73 -14.96
C ARG A 100 12.59 1.61 -14.09
N VAL A 101 11.51 0.98 -14.55
CA VAL A 101 10.78 -0.03 -13.79
C VAL A 101 11.35 -1.42 -14.05
N ARG A 102 11.71 -2.14 -12.97
CA ARG A 102 12.18 -3.53 -13.08
C ARG A 102 11.04 -4.45 -13.53
N SER A 103 11.36 -5.46 -14.33
CA SER A 103 10.37 -6.40 -14.89
C SER A 103 9.52 -7.08 -13.82
N GLN A 104 10.10 -7.42 -12.67
CA GLN A 104 9.42 -8.16 -11.58
C GLN A 104 8.26 -7.38 -10.94
N VAL A 105 8.29 -6.05 -11.00
CA VAL A 105 7.26 -5.19 -10.41
C VAL A 105 6.38 -4.51 -11.46
N ARG A 106 6.80 -4.62 -12.73
CA ARG A 106 6.08 -4.09 -13.88
C ARG A 106 4.73 -4.80 -14.00
N ASP A 107 3.72 -4.06 -14.41
CA ASP A 107 2.33 -4.50 -14.63
C ASP A 107 1.60 -4.99 -13.37
N LYS A 108 2.29 -5.05 -12.22
CA LYS A 108 1.71 -5.36 -10.90
C LYS A 108 1.65 -4.13 -10.01
N TYR A 109 2.79 -3.49 -9.76
CA TYR A 109 2.88 -2.34 -8.86
C TYR A 109 3.12 -1.03 -9.60
N LEU A 110 3.88 -1.11 -10.70
CA LEU A 110 4.24 0.03 -11.55
C LEU A 110 4.03 -0.34 -13.02
N THR A 111 3.79 0.65 -13.85
CA THR A 111 3.93 0.54 -15.31
C THR A 111 4.88 1.63 -15.81
N GLU A 112 5.28 1.57 -17.07
CA GLU A 112 6.24 2.49 -17.67
C GLU A 112 5.59 3.21 -18.85
N LYS A 113 5.53 4.54 -18.79
CA LYS A 113 5.04 5.36 -19.90
C LYS A 113 6.23 5.85 -20.73
N SER A 114 6.28 5.44 -21.99
CA SER A 114 7.27 5.96 -22.95
C SER A 114 6.76 7.25 -23.59
N THR A 115 7.56 8.33 -23.51
CA THR A 115 7.25 9.60 -24.18
C THR A 115 8.40 9.97 -25.10
N LYS A 116 8.07 10.20 -26.38
CA LYS A 116 9.04 10.73 -27.35
C LYS A 116 9.13 12.25 -27.18
N VAL A 117 10.30 12.71 -26.78
CA VAL A 117 10.59 14.14 -26.62
C VAL A 117 11.36 14.60 -27.85
N SER A 118 10.83 15.59 -28.55
CA SER A 118 11.48 16.23 -29.70
C SER A 118 11.78 17.69 -29.35
N PRO A 119 12.98 17.99 -28.81
CA PRO A 119 13.39 19.36 -28.55
C PRO A 119 13.55 20.14 -29.85
N SER A 120 13.26 21.45 -29.84
CA SER A 120 13.37 22.29 -31.04
C SER A 120 14.78 22.39 -31.62
N ALA A 121 15.82 22.15 -30.81
CA ALA A 121 17.22 22.37 -31.18
C ALA A 121 18.11 21.13 -30.96
N ALA A 122 17.53 19.96 -30.71
CA ALA A 122 18.28 18.73 -30.44
C ALA A 122 17.58 17.49 -31.02
N ALA A 123 18.35 16.40 -31.16
CA ALA A 123 17.80 15.12 -31.62
C ALA A 123 16.68 14.61 -30.70
N SER A 124 15.65 14.02 -31.30
CA SER A 124 14.55 13.43 -30.54
C SER A 124 15.03 12.23 -29.75
N PHE A 125 14.61 12.12 -28.49
CA PHE A 125 14.93 10.99 -27.62
C PHE A 125 13.67 10.44 -26.95
N THR A 126 13.70 9.17 -26.57
CA THR A 126 12.61 8.52 -25.83
C THR A 126 12.91 8.57 -24.34
N THR A 127 11.95 9.04 -23.56
CA THR A 127 11.99 9.01 -22.09
C THR A 127 11.03 7.97 -21.56
N TYR A 128 11.36 7.40 -20.41
CA TYR A 128 10.56 6.41 -19.72
C TYR A 128 10.22 6.94 -18.34
N GLN A 129 8.94 6.95 -17.98
CA GLN A 129 8.49 7.41 -16.68
C GLN A 129 7.73 6.30 -15.93
N PRO A 130 8.14 5.98 -14.69
CA PRO A 130 7.38 5.08 -13.83
C PRO A 130 6.02 5.68 -13.47
N VAL A 131 4.96 4.92 -13.72
CA VAL A 131 3.58 5.22 -13.36
C VAL A 131 3.12 4.22 -12.31
N LEU A 132 2.47 4.71 -11.27
CA LEU A 132 1.99 3.94 -10.14
C LEU A 132 0.65 3.28 -10.46
N LEU A 133 0.54 1.98 -10.18
CA LEU A 133 -0.72 1.23 -10.24
C LEU A 133 -1.38 1.19 -8.85
N ARG A 134 -2.66 0.83 -8.80
CA ARG A 134 -3.44 0.75 -7.55
C ARG A 134 -2.77 -0.15 -6.50
N ASP A 135 -2.33 -1.34 -6.89
CA ASP A 135 -1.62 -2.25 -5.99
C ASP A 135 -0.29 -1.67 -5.47
N GLY A 136 0.39 -0.87 -6.29
CA GLY A 136 1.60 -0.14 -5.91
C GLY A 136 1.31 0.94 -4.87
N ALA A 137 0.20 1.67 -5.05
CA ALA A 137 -0.25 2.68 -4.10
C ALA A 137 -0.62 2.06 -2.75
N VAL A 138 -1.36 0.94 -2.75
CA VAL A 138 -1.68 0.14 -1.57
C VAL A 138 -0.39 -0.27 -0.84
N TRP A 139 0.60 -0.76 -1.57
CA TRP A 139 1.88 -1.18 -0.98
C TRP A 139 2.64 0.00 -0.35
N LEU A 140 2.76 1.13 -1.06
CA LEU A 140 3.42 2.33 -0.56
C LEU A 140 2.72 2.88 0.67
N TYR A 141 1.40 2.89 0.69
CA TYR A 141 0.62 3.37 1.81
C TYR A 141 0.74 2.47 3.04
N ARG A 142 0.80 1.14 2.87
CA ARG A 142 1.14 0.22 3.97
C ARG A 142 2.53 0.49 4.55
N LYS A 143 3.50 0.84 3.71
CA LYS A 143 4.85 1.22 4.16
C LYS A 143 4.83 2.55 4.91
N TYR A 144 4.01 3.49 4.45
CA TYR A 144 3.79 4.77 5.12
C TYR A 144 3.26 4.57 6.54
N LEU A 145 2.16 3.84 6.71
CA LEU A 145 1.55 3.59 8.04
C LEU A 145 2.48 2.84 9.01
N LYS A 146 3.49 2.14 8.48
CA LYS A 146 4.52 1.45 9.27
C LYS A 146 5.76 2.32 9.53
N GLY A 147 5.81 3.56 9.07
CA GLY A 147 6.98 4.44 9.17
C GLY A 147 8.20 3.96 8.37
N GLN A 148 7.98 3.10 7.38
CA GLN A 148 9.07 2.48 6.59
C GLN A 148 9.43 3.28 5.34
N LEU A 149 8.63 4.30 4.97
CA LEU A 149 9.00 5.25 3.94
C LEU A 149 10.09 6.20 4.44
N PRO A 150 10.89 6.80 3.54
CA PRO A 150 11.86 7.80 3.94
C PRO A 150 11.12 9.04 4.47
N MET A 151 11.14 9.24 5.79
CA MET A 151 10.50 10.38 6.44
C MET A 151 11.44 11.59 6.54
N LYS A 152 10.87 12.80 6.64
CA LYS A 152 11.61 14.02 6.96
C LYS A 152 12.08 13.98 8.41
N ARG A 153 13.24 14.57 8.69
CA ARG A 153 13.77 14.71 10.06
C ARG A 153 12.86 15.58 10.95
N SER A 154 12.18 16.55 10.36
CA SER A 154 11.29 17.49 11.04
C SER A 154 9.84 17.00 11.15
N TRP A 155 9.56 15.73 10.83
CA TRP A 155 8.20 15.20 10.86
C TRP A 155 7.77 14.89 12.30
N ASN A 156 6.53 15.23 12.64
CA ASN A 156 5.95 15.14 13.99
C ASN A 156 5.50 13.72 14.39
N GLY A 157 5.64 12.73 13.50
CA GLY A 157 5.22 11.34 13.76
C GLY A 157 3.73 11.08 13.52
N GLU A 158 2.97 12.09 13.10
CA GLU A 158 1.53 11.95 12.84
C GLU A 158 1.26 11.63 11.37
N TYR A 159 0.48 10.58 11.15
CA TYR A 159 -0.02 10.18 9.84
C TYR A 159 -1.27 10.98 9.49
N THR A 160 -1.14 12.29 9.33
CA THR A 160 -2.20 13.15 8.80
C THR A 160 -2.18 13.13 7.27
N HIS A 161 -3.35 13.06 6.66
CA HIS A 161 -3.49 12.90 5.21
C HIS A 161 -4.03 14.16 4.51
N ASP A 162 -4.51 15.12 5.29
CA ASP A 162 -4.89 16.44 4.80
C ASP A 162 -3.68 17.37 4.82
N LYS A 163 -3.19 17.70 3.63
CA LYS A 163 -2.34 18.88 3.46
C LYS A 163 -3.11 20.18 3.68
N GLU A 164 -4.45 20.15 3.63
CA GLU A 164 -5.29 21.33 3.77
C GLU A 164 -5.31 21.95 5.18
N LEU A 165 -4.80 21.26 6.20
CA LEU A 165 -4.77 21.78 7.58
C LEU A 165 -3.39 22.27 8.05
N SER A 166 -2.38 22.38 7.17
CA SER A 166 -1.00 22.75 7.58
C SER A 166 -0.39 23.98 6.90
N GLY A 167 -1.17 24.79 6.17
CA GLY A 167 -0.59 26.02 5.63
C GLY A 167 -1.58 26.92 4.90
N GLY A 168 -2.13 27.89 5.62
CA GLY A 168 -2.98 28.94 5.05
C GLY A 168 -3.40 30.01 6.04
N ILE A 169 -2.49 30.50 6.89
CA ILE A 169 -2.62 31.85 7.45
C ILE A 169 -1.66 32.71 6.63
N GLN A 170 -2.22 33.49 5.71
CA GLN A 170 -1.57 34.65 5.11
C GLN A 170 -1.47 35.78 6.14
#